data_AF-A0A7C9AIV5-F1
#
_entry.id   AF-A0A7C9AIV5-F1
#
_cell.length_a   1.000
_cell.length_b   1.000
_cell.length_c   1.000
_cell.angle_alpha   90.00
_cell.angle_beta   90.00
_cell.angle_gamma   90.00
#
_symmetry.space_group_name_H-M   'P 1'
#
loop_
_entity.id
_entity.type
_entity.pdbx_description
1 polymer ?
#
loop_
_entity_poly.entity_id
_entity_poly.type
_entity_poly.pdbx_seq_one_letter_code
_entity_poly.pdbx_strand_id
1 'polypeptide(L)'
;GKPLEKEWRSEIPIPRGGPHRACVVANDKLMVIGGQEGDFMAKPGSPIFKCSRRHEVVYSDVYMLDDEMKWKNLPPMPKPNSHIESAWAIVNHSIVIAGGTTDKHPITKKMILCGELLRFDLDTLKWSVIGKLPYRVKTTLVGFWDGWLYFTSGQRDRGPDDPSPRKVIGEMWRAKLRF
;
A
#
# COMPACT_ATOMS: atom_id res chain seq x y z
N GLY A 1 -2.77 -22.99 13.56
CA GLY A 1 -2.70 -22.74 15.01
C GLY A 1 -4.10 -22.56 15.55
N LYS A 2 -4.39 -23.00 16.77
CA LYS A 2 -5.63 -22.65 17.47
C LYS A 2 -5.40 -21.32 18.22
N PRO A 3 -6.33 -20.35 18.18
CA PRO A 3 -6.18 -19.12 18.95
C PRO A 3 -6.20 -19.43 20.44
N LEU A 4 -5.44 -18.64 21.23
CA LEU A 4 -5.44 -18.75 22.69
C LEU A 4 -6.66 -18.08 23.34
N GLU A 5 -7.23 -17.09 22.65
CA GLU A 5 -8.41 -16.32 23.08
C GLU A 5 -9.62 -16.64 22.20
N LYS A 6 -10.83 -16.44 22.73
CA LYS A 6 -12.10 -16.76 22.04
C LYS A 6 -12.82 -15.54 21.48
N GLU A 7 -12.42 -14.33 21.86
CA GLU A 7 -13.13 -13.09 21.57
C GLU A 7 -12.17 -12.04 21.01
N TRP A 8 -12.70 -11.16 20.16
CA TRP A 8 -11.98 -9.98 19.70
C TRP A 8 -12.05 -8.88 20.77
N ARG A 9 -10.98 -8.09 20.90
CA ARG A 9 -10.94 -6.92 21.77
C ARG A 9 -10.73 -5.64 20.96
N SER A 10 -11.18 -4.53 21.52
CA SER A 10 -10.84 -3.20 20.99
C SER A 10 -9.43 -2.83 21.40
N GLU A 11 -8.66 -2.27 20.47
CA GLU A 11 -7.32 -1.74 20.69
C GLU A 11 -7.29 -0.23 20.38
N ILE A 12 -6.12 0.40 20.58
CA ILE A 12 -5.95 1.84 20.36
C ILE A 12 -6.15 2.19 18.87
N PRO A 13 -7.10 3.08 18.54
CA PRO A 13 -7.40 3.41 17.15
C PRO A 13 -6.22 4.12 16.49
N ILE A 14 -5.95 3.78 15.23
CA ILE A 14 -4.99 4.54 14.41
C ILE A 14 -5.45 6.00 14.26
N PRO A 15 -4.53 6.97 14.15
CA PRO A 15 -4.88 8.40 14.11
C PRO A 15 -5.86 8.76 13.00
N ARG A 16 -5.79 8.04 11.86
CA ARG A 16 -6.70 8.21 10.73
C ARG A 16 -7.10 6.86 10.15
N GLY A 17 -8.39 6.56 10.19
CA GLY A 17 -8.97 5.37 9.54
C GLY A 17 -8.90 5.42 8.01
N GLY A 18 -9.20 4.31 7.36
CA GLY A 18 -9.39 4.25 5.91
C GLY A 18 -8.82 3.00 5.25
N PRO A 19 -9.32 2.61 4.06
CA PRO A 19 -8.91 1.39 3.39
C PRO A 19 -7.54 1.50 2.70
N HIS A 20 -7.10 0.36 2.17
CA HIS A 20 -6.00 0.26 1.21
C HIS A 20 -4.60 0.65 1.72
N ARG A 21 -4.38 0.49 3.03
CA ARG A 21 -3.13 0.74 3.76
C ARG A 21 -2.25 -0.51 3.82
N ALA A 22 -0.94 -0.33 3.85
CA ALA A 22 -0.05 -1.41 4.28
C ALA A 22 -0.04 -1.49 5.82
N CYS A 23 -0.03 -2.71 6.35
CA CYS A 23 0.07 -2.99 7.78
C CYS A 23 1.27 -3.92 7.98
N VAL A 24 2.34 -3.41 8.60
CA VAL A 24 3.66 -4.06 8.64
C VAL A 24 4.10 -4.20 10.08
N VAL A 25 4.60 -5.37 10.47
CA VAL A 25 5.34 -5.55 11.72
C VAL A 25 6.81 -5.72 11.38
N ALA A 26 7.67 -4.83 11.88
CA ALA A 26 9.11 -4.95 11.78
C ALA A 26 9.76 -4.37 13.03
N ASN A 27 10.88 -4.95 13.47
CA ASN A 27 11.61 -4.53 14.67
C ASN A 27 10.70 -4.41 15.90
N ASP A 28 9.82 -5.39 16.07
CA ASP A 28 8.83 -5.46 17.16
C ASP A 28 7.85 -4.27 17.22
N LYS A 29 7.70 -3.52 16.12
CA LYS A 29 6.82 -2.36 16.01
C LYS A 29 5.80 -2.55 14.91
N LEU A 30 4.54 -2.22 15.22
CA LEU A 30 3.45 -2.21 14.25
C LEU A 30 3.43 -0.86 13.51
N MET A 31 3.50 -0.91 12.19
CA MET A 31 3.44 0.25 11.31
C MET A 31 2.26 0.18 10.36
N VAL A 32 1.62 1.32 10.13
CA VAL A 32 0.54 1.49 9.16
C VAL A 32 0.94 2.59 8.18
N ILE A 33 1.00 2.26 6.89
CA ILE A 33 1.59 3.11 5.86
C ILE A 33 0.55 3.43 4.78
N GLY A 34 0.44 4.72 4.45
CA GLY A 34 -0.30 5.21 3.29
C GLY A 34 -1.81 5.00 3.38
N GLY A 35 -2.40 4.52 2.28
CA GLY A 35 -3.84 4.26 2.11
C GLY A 35 -4.64 5.48 1.72
N GLN A 36 -5.96 5.38 1.85
CA GLN A 36 -6.87 6.44 1.44
C GLN A 36 -8.04 6.61 2.41
N GLU A 37 -8.72 7.76 2.30
CA GLU A 37 -10.02 8.02 2.90
C GLU A 37 -11.05 8.21 1.79
N GLY A 38 -12.27 7.71 2.05
CA GLY A 38 -13.30 7.60 1.04
C GLY A 38 -13.10 6.40 0.12
N ASP A 39 -14.21 5.97 -0.47
CA ASP A 39 -14.27 4.91 -1.45
C ASP A 39 -15.68 4.92 -2.09
N PHE A 40 -16.06 3.84 -2.73
CA PHE A 40 -17.43 3.49 -3.06
C PHE A 40 -18.28 3.34 -1.80
N MET A 41 -19.39 4.07 -1.72
CA MET A 41 -20.45 3.81 -0.75
C MET A 41 -21.64 3.16 -1.41
N ALA A 42 -22.22 2.17 -0.73
CA ALA A 42 -23.51 1.60 -1.10
C ALA A 42 -24.56 2.71 -1.21
N LYS A 43 -25.33 2.68 -2.31
CA LYS A 43 -26.51 3.53 -2.46
C LYS A 43 -27.63 2.94 -1.60
N PRO A 44 -28.13 3.66 -0.58
CA PRO A 44 -29.20 3.16 0.27
C PRO A 44 -30.41 2.72 -0.56
N GLY A 45 -30.94 1.54 -0.26
CA GLY A 45 -32.10 0.97 -0.98
C GLY A 45 -31.82 0.50 -2.41
N SER A 46 -30.57 0.44 -2.87
CA SER A 46 -30.29 -0.09 -4.21
C SER A 46 -30.62 -1.59 -4.30
N PRO A 47 -31.55 -2.02 -5.17
CA PRO A 47 -31.99 -3.42 -5.25
C PRO A 47 -30.91 -4.35 -5.83
N ILE A 48 -29.84 -3.79 -6.39
CA ILE A 48 -28.72 -4.53 -7.00
C ILE A 48 -27.37 -4.06 -6.45
N PHE A 49 -27.35 -3.59 -5.20
CA PHE A 49 -26.12 -3.24 -4.46
C PHE A 49 -25.20 -2.25 -5.20
N LYS A 50 -25.76 -1.25 -5.90
CA LYS A 50 -24.95 -0.23 -6.57
C LYS A 50 -24.22 0.61 -5.52
N CYS A 51 -22.99 1.00 -5.87
CA CYS A 51 -22.25 1.99 -5.11
C CYS A 51 -22.10 3.30 -5.89
N SER A 52 -21.96 4.40 -5.16
CA SER A 52 -21.50 5.70 -5.68
C SER A 52 -20.13 6.00 -5.14
N ARG A 53 -19.25 6.49 -6.00
CA ARG A 53 -17.90 6.90 -5.62
C ARG A 53 -17.96 8.18 -4.77
N ARG A 54 -17.25 8.22 -3.64
CA ARG A 54 -16.99 9.45 -2.89
C ARG A 54 -15.71 10.13 -3.36
N HIS A 55 -15.49 11.34 -2.86
CA HIS A 55 -14.16 11.94 -2.92
C HIS A 55 -13.17 11.02 -2.20
N GLU A 56 -12.05 10.73 -2.86
CA GLU A 56 -10.98 9.88 -2.33
C GLU A 56 -9.77 10.78 -2.11
N VAL A 57 -9.20 10.71 -0.90
CA VAL A 57 -7.94 11.37 -0.54
C VAL A 57 -6.91 10.29 -0.28
N VAL A 58 -5.75 10.35 -0.93
CA VAL A 58 -4.66 9.40 -0.74
C VAL A 58 -3.65 9.99 0.24
N TYR A 59 -3.09 9.16 1.12
CA TYR A 59 -2.17 9.61 2.18
C TYR A 59 -0.76 9.07 1.98
N SER A 60 0.21 9.85 2.46
CA SER A 60 1.62 9.46 2.57
C SER A 60 2.03 9.15 4.01
N ASP A 61 1.14 9.34 4.99
CA ASP A 61 1.40 9.15 6.41
C ASP A 61 1.93 7.75 6.73
N VAL A 62 2.83 7.70 7.70
CA VAL A 62 3.35 6.47 8.30
C VAL A 62 3.14 6.57 9.80
N TYR A 63 2.30 5.70 10.33
CA TYR A 63 2.06 5.59 11.77
C TYR A 63 2.82 4.39 12.32
N MET A 64 3.42 4.53 13.49
CA MET A 64 4.07 3.45 14.24
C MET A 64 3.52 3.42 15.66
N LEU A 65 3.07 2.25 16.12
CA LEU A 65 2.65 2.04 17.50
C LEU A 65 3.89 1.74 18.34
N ASP A 66 4.17 2.61 19.30
CA ASP A 66 5.33 2.46 20.18
C ASP A 66 5.07 1.54 21.37
N ASP A 67 6.12 1.35 22.17
CA ASP A 67 6.13 0.41 23.29
C ASP A 67 5.27 0.90 24.48
N GLU A 68 4.86 2.17 24.46
CA GLU A 68 3.89 2.77 25.39
C GLU A 68 2.45 2.70 24.86
N MET A 69 2.24 1.96 23.76
CA MET A 69 0.95 1.85 23.08
C MET A 69 0.43 3.20 22.58
N LYS A 70 1.31 4.04 22.04
CA LYS A 70 0.96 5.33 21.43
C LYS A 70 1.36 5.37 19.96
N TRP A 71 0.44 5.86 19.13
CA TRP A 71 0.73 6.09 17.72
C TRP A 71 1.62 7.32 17.55
N LYS A 72 2.74 7.13 16.86
CA LYS A 72 3.69 8.18 16.46
C LYS A 72 3.75 8.30 14.94
N ASN A 73 3.99 9.51 14.45
CA ASN A 73 4.28 9.74 13.04
C ASN A 73 5.75 9.43 12.76
N LEU A 74 6.01 8.67 11.71
CA LEU A 74 7.33 8.54 11.09
C LEU A 74 7.40 9.43 9.85
N PRO A 75 8.60 9.62 9.26
CA PRO A 75 8.73 10.36 8.00
C PRO A 75 7.78 9.81 6.91
N PRO A 76 6.99 10.68 6.25
CA PRO A 76 5.99 10.25 5.29
C PRO A 76 6.63 9.73 4.00
N MET A 77 5.88 8.94 3.23
CA MET A 77 6.30 8.53 1.90
C MET A 77 6.55 9.77 1.01
N PRO A 78 7.48 9.69 0.03
CA PRO A 78 7.77 10.79 -0.89
C PRO A 78 6.56 11.25 -1.70
N LYS A 79 5.57 10.36 -1.85
CA LYS A 79 4.30 10.62 -2.52
C LYS A 79 3.18 9.83 -1.83
N PRO A 80 1.94 10.35 -1.76
CA PRO A 80 0.80 9.57 -1.29
C PRO A 80 0.62 8.27 -2.08
N ASN A 81 0.33 7.18 -1.37
CA ASN A 81 0.17 5.87 -1.99
C ASN A 81 -0.89 5.02 -1.27
N SER A 82 -1.82 4.42 -2.02
CA SER A 82 -2.84 3.47 -1.55
C SER A 82 -2.83 2.20 -2.41
N HIS A 83 -3.69 1.24 -2.06
CA HIS A 83 -3.80 -0.07 -2.70
C HIS A 83 -2.51 -0.89 -2.58
N ILE A 84 -1.92 -0.82 -1.38
CA ILE A 84 -0.62 -1.41 -1.01
C ILE A 84 -0.72 -2.41 0.14
N GLU A 85 -1.89 -3.00 0.40
CA GLU A 85 -2.17 -3.88 1.55
C GLU A 85 -1.20 -5.06 1.64
N SER A 86 -0.88 -5.65 0.49
CA SER A 86 0.06 -6.76 0.34
C SER A 86 1.17 -6.45 -0.67
N ALA A 87 1.33 -5.16 -1.03
CA ALA A 87 2.27 -4.69 -2.03
C ALA A 87 3.66 -4.40 -1.46
N TRP A 88 4.08 -5.12 -0.41
CA TRP A 88 5.32 -4.85 0.29
C TRP A 88 5.99 -6.12 0.80
N ALA A 89 7.30 -6.06 1.05
CA ALA A 89 8.06 -7.08 1.76
C ALA A 89 9.15 -6.43 2.63
N ILE A 90 9.55 -7.12 3.69
CA ILE A 90 10.73 -6.75 4.47
C ILE A 90 11.96 -7.31 3.78
N VAL A 91 12.93 -6.45 3.50
CA VAL A 91 14.17 -6.82 2.84
C VAL A 91 15.33 -6.04 3.46
N ASN A 92 16.32 -6.77 4.01
CA ASN A 92 17.53 -6.20 4.62
C ASN A 92 17.24 -4.98 5.52
N HIS A 93 16.48 -5.19 6.60
CA HIS A 93 16.10 -4.13 7.55
C HIS A 93 15.36 -2.93 6.92
N SER A 94 14.70 -3.15 5.78
CA SER A 94 13.90 -2.12 5.10
C SER A 94 12.53 -2.66 4.70
N ILE A 95 11.55 -1.78 4.59
CA ILE A 95 10.27 -2.08 3.96
C ILE A 95 10.36 -1.66 2.50
N VAL A 96 10.11 -2.59 1.58
CA VAL A 96 10.07 -2.31 0.14
C VAL A 96 8.63 -2.41 -0.33
N ILE A 97 8.08 -1.33 -0.88
CA ILE A 97 6.73 -1.24 -1.46
C ILE A 97 6.84 -1.24 -2.98
N ALA A 98 6.00 -2.03 -3.65
CA ALA A 98 6.00 -2.20 -5.10
C ALA A 98 4.64 -1.87 -5.74
N GLY A 99 4.54 -0.67 -6.31
CA GLY A 99 3.33 -0.19 -6.99
C GLY A 99 2.37 0.56 -6.07
N GLY A 100 1.07 0.43 -6.34
CA GLY A 100 -0.02 1.14 -5.67
C GLY A 100 -0.67 2.21 -6.55
N THR A 101 -1.41 3.12 -5.93
CA THR A 101 -2.04 4.28 -6.59
C THR A 101 -1.84 5.54 -5.80
N THR A 102 -1.72 6.64 -6.52
CA THR A 102 -1.48 7.97 -5.94
C THR A 102 -2.60 8.94 -6.30
N ASP A 103 -2.38 10.23 -6.00
CA ASP A 103 -3.30 11.31 -6.33
C ASP A 103 -3.75 11.24 -7.79
N LYS A 104 -5.02 11.54 -7.99
CA LYS A 104 -5.61 11.63 -9.31
C LYS A 104 -4.96 12.76 -10.10
N HIS A 105 -4.93 12.60 -11.41
CA HIS A 105 -4.47 13.65 -12.30
C HIS A 105 -5.26 14.96 -12.03
N PRO A 106 -4.60 16.10 -11.81
CA PRO A 106 -5.25 17.32 -11.29
C PRO A 106 -6.35 17.85 -12.23
N ILE A 107 -6.17 17.68 -13.54
CA ILE A 107 -7.12 18.10 -14.58
C ILE A 107 -8.13 16.99 -14.90
N THR A 108 -7.68 15.87 -15.49
CA THR A 108 -8.57 14.80 -15.98
C THR A 108 -9.24 13.98 -14.88
N LYS A 109 -8.81 14.11 -13.62
CA LYS A 109 -9.27 13.35 -12.45
C LYS A 109 -9.10 11.82 -12.60
N LYS A 110 -8.33 11.36 -13.60
CA LYS A 110 -8.00 9.95 -13.78
C LYS A 110 -7.11 9.46 -12.64
N MET A 111 -7.35 8.22 -12.19
CA MET A 111 -6.47 7.51 -11.26
C MET A 111 -5.10 7.32 -11.90
N ILE A 112 -4.04 7.46 -11.11
CA ILE A 112 -2.66 7.26 -11.53
C ILE A 112 -2.10 6.07 -10.75
N LEU A 113 -1.68 5.03 -11.46
CA LEU A 113 -0.96 3.91 -10.87
C LEU A 113 0.52 4.25 -10.62
N CYS A 114 1.14 3.62 -9.63
CA CYS A 114 2.55 3.76 -9.32
C CYS A 114 3.36 2.60 -9.91
N GLY A 115 4.61 2.86 -10.27
CA GLY A 115 5.54 1.84 -10.78
C GLY A 115 6.87 1.82 -10.03
N GLU A 116 7.10 2.78 -9.14
CA GLU A 116 8.29 2.91 -8.33
C GLU A 116 8.37 1.81 -7.26
N LEU A 117 9.59 1.33 -7.00
CA LEU A 117 9.92 0.57 -5.81
C LEU A 117 10.37 1.56 -4.72
N LEU A 118 9.56 1.74 -3.69
CA LEU A 118 9.86 2.61 -2.56
C LEU A 118 10.50 1.78 -1.45
N ARG A 119 11.66 2.21 -0.95
CA ARG A 119 12.32 1.64 0.22
C ARG A 119 12.19 2.59 1.40
N PHE A 120 11.70 2.09 2.52
CA PHE A 120 11.83 2.72 3.82
C PHE A 120 12.89 1.98 4.62
N ASP A 121 14.01 2.65 4.87
CA ASP A 121 15.11 2.11 5.66
C ASP A 121 14.78 2.24 7.16
N LEU A 122 14.73 1.12 7.90
CA LEU A 122 14.26 1.13 9.28
C LEU A 122 15.31 1.64 10.28
N ASP A 123 16.60 1.65 9.89
CA ASP A 123 17.68 2.16 10.73
C ASP A 123 17.75 3.69 10.68
N THR A 124 17.59 4.26 9.47
CA THR A 124 17.72 5.70 9.23
C THR A 124 16.39 6.43 9.15
N LEU A 125 15.27 5.70 9.04
CA LEU A 125 13.91 6.21 8.81
C LEU A 125 13.80 7.07 7.55
N LYS A 126 14.55 6.72 6.50
CA LYS A 126 14.58 7.47 5.24
C LYS A 126 13.91 6.70 4.12
N TRP A 127 13.17 7.43 3.30
CA TRP A 127 12.60 6.93 2.06
C TRP A 127 13.56 7.11 0.89
N SER A 128 13.58 6.13 -0.01
CA SER A 128 14.29 6.21 -1.30
C SER A 128 13.53 5.46 -2.38
N VAL A 129 13.72 5.86 -3.64
CA VAL A 129 13.27 5.10 -4.81
C VAL A 129 14.44 4.21 -5.24
N ILE A 130 14.24 2.89 -5.21
CA ILE A 130 15.32 1.91 -5.48
C ILE A 130 15.18 1.22 -6.85
N GLY A 131 14.14 1.55 -7.61
CA GLY A 131 13.91 0.97 -8.92
C GLY A 131 12.49 1.20 -9.42
N LYS A 132 12.15 0.55 -10.53
CA LYS A 132 10.81 0.56 -11.12
C LYS A 132 10.39 -0.83 -11.54
N LEU A 133 9.11 -1.12 -11.38
CA LEU A 133 8.44 -2.27 -11.94
C LEU A 133 8.39 -2.19 -13.47
N PRO A 134 8.19 -3.32 -14.17
CA PRO A 134 8.03 -3.34 -15.64
C PRO A 134 6.87 -2.48 -16.15
N TYR A 135 5.94 -2.13 -15.27
CA TYR A 135 4.79 -1.28 -15.53
C TYR A 135 4.17 -0.77 -14.22
N ARG A 136 3.28 0.22 -14.31
CA ARG A 136 2.55 0.72 -13.16
C ARG A 136 1.40 -0.22 -12.83
N VAL A 137 1.24 -0.55 -11.55
CA VAL A 137 0.30 -1.57 -11.07
C VAL A 137 -0.11 -1.28 -9.64
N LYS A 138 -1.37 -1.59 -9.28
CA LYS A 138 -1.88 -1.55 -7.91
C LYS A 138 -2.31 -2.91 -7.40
N THR A 139 -2.52 -3.04 -6.09
CA THR A 139 -2.99 -4.26 -5.42
C THR A 139 -2.14 -5.49 -5.76
N THR A 140 -0.82 -5.30 -5.85
CA THR A 140 0.13 -6.40 -6.06
C THR A 140 0.27 -7.22 -4.79
N LEU A 141 0.66 -8.48 -4.96
CA LEU A 141 1.10 -9.35 -3.88
C LEU A 141 2.62 -9.48 -3.99
N VAL A 142 3.35 -9.01 -2.99
CA VAL A 142 4.81 -8.96 -3.00
C VAL A 142 5.38 -10.00 -2.05
N GLY A 143 6.46 -10.65 -2.49
CA GLY A 143 7.22 -11.57 -1.66
C GLY A 143 8.71 -11.38 -1.88
N PHE A 144 9.52 -11.71 -0.87
CA PHE A 144 10.96 -11.69 -0.99
C PHE A 144 11.52 -13.02 -0.50
N TRP A 145 12.36 -13.65 -1.33
CA TRP A 145 13.00 -14.92 -1.01
C TRP A 145 14.33 -15.06 -1.74
N ASP A 146 15.38 -15.46 -1.01
CA ASP A 146 16.71 -15.76 -1.55
C ASP A 146 17.28 -14.67 -2.48
N GLY A 147 17.17 -13.40 -2.05
CA GLY A 147 17.65 -12.26 -2.84
C GLY A 147 16.74 -11.83 -3.99
N TRP A 148 15.60 -12.51 -4.20
CA TRP A 148 14.64 -12.17 -5.24
C TRP A 148 13.41 -11.47 -4.66
N LEU A 149 13.09 -10.31 -5.22
CA LEU A 149 11.81 -9.63 -5.02
C LEU A 149 10.84 -10.12 -6.09
N TYR A 150 9.69 -10.60 -5.66
CA TYR A 150 8.59 -11.07 -6.51
C TYR A 150 7.42 -10.11 -6.39
N PHE A 151 6.68 -9.93 -7.48
CA PHE A 151 5.30 -9.47 -7.38
C PHE A 151 4.41 -10.29 -8.32
N THR A 152 3.15 -10.47 -7.94
CA THR A 152 2.13 -11.11 -8.77
C THR A 152 0.77 -10.45 -8.54
N SER A 153 -0.20 -10.78 -9.41
CA SER A 153 -1.55 -10.23 -9.39
C SER A 153 -1.59 -8.70 -9.57
N GLY A 154 -2.77 -8.12 -9.40
CA GLY A 154 -3.01 -6.68 -9.39
C GLY A 154 -3.71 -6.16 -10.64
N GLN A 155 -3.81 -4.84 -10.74
CA GLN A 155 -4.39 -4.17 -11.91
C GLN A 155 -3.34 -3.24 -12.54
N ARG A 156 -2.94 -3.54 -13.78
CA ARG A 156 -1.97 -2.75 -14.56
C ARG A 156 -2.64 -1.55 -15.24
N ASP A 157 -1.83 -0.54 -15.54
CA ASP A 157 -2.20 0.63 -16.31
C ASP A 157 -2.52 0.34 -17.80
N ARG A 158 -2.90 1.37 -18.55
CA ARG A 158 -3.20 1.27 -19.99
C ARG A 158 -1.96 1.27 -20.87
N GLY A 159 -0.83 1.72 -20.35
CA GLY A 159 0.46 1.80 -21.05
C GLY A 159 1.29 3.00 -20.56
N PRO A 160 2.49 3.21 -21.13
CA PRO A 160 3.40 4.28 -20.70
C PRO A 160 2.78 5.69 -20.69
N ASP A 161 1.90 5.98 -21.65
CA ASP A 161 1.29 7.32 -21.81
C ASP A 161 -0.03 7.51 -21.06
N ASP A 162 -0.64 6.43 -20.55
CA ASP A 162 -1.89 6.51 -19.79
C ASP A 162 -1.76 5.69 -18.48
N PRO A 163 -1.51 6.34 -17.33
CA PRO A 163 -1.32 5.68 -16.05
C PRO A 163 -2.63 5.15 -15.44
N SER A 164 -3.76 5.26 -16.13
CA SER A 164 -5.05 4.80 -15.58
C SER A 164 -5.20 3.28 -15.63
N PRO A 165 -5.95 2.67 -14.70
CA PRO A 165 -6.10 1.22 -14.65
C PRO A 165 -6.77 0.63 -15.90
N ARG A 166 -6.37 -0.60 -16.25
CA ARG A 166 -6.95 -1.37 -17.35
C ARG A 166 -7.12 -2.85 -17.00
N LYS A 167 -6.05 -3.64 -17.15
CA LYS A 167 -6.09 -5.11 -17.13
C LYS A 167 -5.81 -5.60 -15.71
N VAL A 168 -6.69 -6.45 -15.18
CA VAL A 168 -6.36 -7.28 -14.02
C VAL A 168 -5.44 -8.40 -14.51
N ILE A 169 -4.32 -8.57 -13.84
CA ILE A 169 -3.22 -9.43 -14.26
C ILE A 169 -3.08 -10.61 -13.30
N GLY A 170 -2.63 -11.75 -13.82
CA GLY A 170 -2.27 -12.95 -13.04
C GLY A 170 -0.79 -13.32 -13.21
N GLU A 171 -0.06 -12.53 -14.00
CA GLU A 171 1.36 -12.69 -14.28
C GLU A 171 2.20 -12.52 -13.01
N MET A 172 3.35 -13.18 -12.95
CA MET A 172 4.35 -13.04 -11.89
C MET A 172 5.65 -12.50 -12.48
N TRP A 173 6.28 -11.57 -11.77
CA TRP A 173 7.59 -11.04 -12.11
C TRP A 173 8.52 -11.17 -10.92
N ARG A 174 9.82 -11.28 -11.19
CA ARG A 174 10.84 -11.22 -10.17
C ARG A 174 12.10 -10.52 -10.65
N ALA A 175 12.80 -9.89 -9.74
CA ALA A 175 14.12 -9.31 -9.98
C ALA A 175 15.03 -9.57 -8.77
N LYS A 176 16.33 -9.71 -9.02
CA LYS A 176 17.32 -9.86 -7.95
C LYS A 176 17.57 -8.49 -7.34
N LEU A 177 17.37 -8.37 -6.03
CA LEU A 177 17.55 -7.13 -5.29
C LEU A 177 18.91 -7.21 -4.57
N ARG A 178 19.89 -6.42 -5.03
CA ARG A 178 21.17 -6.26 -4.34
C ARG A 178 21.05 -5.07 -3.40
N PHE A 179 21.43 -5.27 -2.14
CA PHE A 179 21.60 -4.21 -1.14
C PHE A 179 23.07 -4.04 -0.84
#